data_AF-A0A1Y5IAG6-F1
#
_entry.id   AF-A0A1Y5IAG6-F1
#
_cell.length_a   1.000
_cell.length_b   1.000
_cell.length_c   1.000
_cell.angle_alpha   90.00
_cell.angle_beta   90.00
_cell.angle_gamma   90.00
#
_symmetry.space_group_name_H-M   'P 1'
#
loop_
_entity.id
_entity.type
_entity.pdbx_description
1 polymer ?
#
loop_
_entity_poly.entity_id
_entity_poly.type
_entity_poly.pdbx_seq_one_letter_code
_entity_poly.pdbx_strand_id
1 'polypeptide(L)'
;MSATATKRKKAAEAEAEPMVNVDEDAGAVFTDEQSTILLIDELQQAGISATDVNKLKAAGFSTIRQLVMFPRKNIVAVKGFSDAKADKVLESALKMLPESESGGFITAAEDCERRKGVLHITCGAAAVDAILNGGFETRAITEIFGEWRCGKTQICHTLAVTTQMPIEMGGGCSKVAWIDTENTFRSDRLEAIADRFGLDRDAVLSNVMVARVDTVDQMMQALIAIESTTLRVGNSQSVSKP
;
A
#
# COMPACT_ATOMS: atom_id res chain seq x y z
N MET A 1 51.59 -29.64 -55.73
CA MET A 1 50.95 -28.31 -55.80
C MET A 1 49.45 -28.51 -55.52
N SER A 2 49.06 -28.35 -54.24
CA SER A 2 48.06 -27.39 -53.74
C SER A 2 46.61 -27.71 -54.17
N ALA A 3 45.81 -28.43 -53.36
CA ALA A 3 44.88 -27.88 -52.35
C ALA A 3 43.93 -26.82 -52.94
N THR A 4 42.60 -26.94 -52.91
CA THR A 4 41.78 -26.91 -51.68
C THR A 4 40.32 -27.27 -52.01
N ALA A 5 39.68 -28.09 -51.18
CA ALA A 5 38.24 -28.35 -51.19
C ALA A 5 37.54 -27.39 -50.22
N THR A 6 36.58 -26.58 -50.71
CA THR A 6 35.85 -25.62 -49.87
C THR A 6 34.50 -26.19 -49.43
N LYS A 7 34.43 -26.43 -48.12
CA LYS A 7 33.30 -26.92 -47.33
C LYS A 7 32.12 -25.93 -47.30
N ARG A 8 30.92 -26.51 -47.20
CA ARG A 8 29.62 -25.90 -46.93
C ARG A 8 29.68 -24.83 -45.82
N LYS A 9 29.11 -23.65 -46.12
CA LYS A 9 28.89 -22.54 -45.19
C LYS A 9 27.84 -22.94 -44.14
N LYS A 10 28.25 -23.03 -42.87
CA LYS A 10 27.39 -23.19 -41.70
C LYS A 10 27.20 -21.79 -41.13
N ALA A 11 25.96 -21.32 -41.06
CA ALA A 11 25.58 -20.16 -40.29
C ALA A 11 25.41 -20.59 -38.82
N ALA A 12 26.19 -20.01 -37.92
CA ALA A 12 25.92 -19.87 -36.48
C ALA A 12 27.20 -19.38 -35.79
N GLU A 13 27.31 -18.07 -35.62
CA GLU A 13 28.09 -17.43 -34.56
C GLU A 13 27.34 -16.12 -34.28
N ALA A 14 26.45 -16.17 -33.29
CA ALA A 14 25.87 -14.99 -32.68
C ALA A 14 26.89 -14.50 -31.66
N GLU A 15 27.31 -13.25 -31.82
CA GLU A 15 28.21 -12.55 -30.91
C GLU A 15 27.58 -12.51 -29.51
N ALA A 16 28.37 -12.89 -28.51
CA ALA A 16 28.00 -12.78 -27.11
C ALA A 16 28.01 -11.30 -26.70
N GLU A 17 26.84 -10.75 -26.42
CA GLU A 17 26.73 -9.45 -25.75
C GLU A 17 27.20 -9.57 -24.29
N PRO A 18 27.87 -8.53 -23.74
CA PRO A 18 28.46 -8.62 -22.42
C PRO A 18 27.38 -8.67 -21.34
N MET A 19 27.63 -9.55 -20.37
CA MET A 19 26.85 -9.72 -19.14
C MET A 19 26.71 -8.38 -18.43
N VAL A 20 25.48 -7.87 -18.34
CA VAL A 20 25.15 -6.82 -17.39
C VAL A 20 25.26 -7.45 -16.01
N ASN A 21 26.19 -6.92 -15.21
CA ASN A 21 26.36 -7.30 -13.82
C ASN A 21 25.00 -7.16 -13.11
N VAL A 22 24.46 -8.29 -12.67
CA VAL A 22 23.36 -8.32 -11.73
C VAL A 22 24.01 -7.99 -10.40
N ASP A 23 23.91 -6.72 -9.99
CA ASP A 23 24.33 -6.31 -8.66
C ASP A 23 23.60 -7.20 -7.64
N GLU A 24 24.42 -7.84 -6.82
CA GLU A 24 24.04 -8.77 -5.77
C GLU A 24 23.06 -8.12 -4.80
N ASP A 25 21.93 -8.80 -4.60
CA ASP A 25 21.19 -8.97 -3.35
C ASP A 25 21.58 -7.98 -2.23
N ALA A 26 21.11 -6.74 -2.35
CA ALA A 26 20.86 -5.92 -1.19
C ALA A 26 19.51 -6.40 -0.61
N GLY A 27 19.54 -7.49 0.15
CA GLY A 27 18.46 -7.85 1.04
C GLY A 27 18.10 -6.62 1.86
N ALA A 28 17.01 -5.97 1.49
CA ALA A 28 16.49 -4.81 2.19
C ALA A 28 16.10 -5.32 3.57
N VAL A 29 17.00 -5.16 4.54
CA VAL A 29 16.68 -5.30 5.95
C VAL A 29 15.62 -4.24 6.22
N PHE A 30 14.35 -4.65 6.25
CA PHE A 30 13.24 -3.83 6.70
C PHE A 30 13.46 -3.59 8.18
N THR A 31 14.16 -2.51 8.51
CA THR A 31 14.09 -1.95 9.85
C THR A 31 12.70 -1.35 10.01
N ASP A 32 12.05 -1.61 11.14
CA ASP A 32 10.69 -1.18 11.55
C ASP A 32 10.43 0.35 11.52
N GLU A 33 11.34 1.12 10.93
CA GLU A 33 11.31 2.57 10.89
C GLU A 33 10.64 3.08 9.60
N GLN A 34 9.48 3.69 9.81
CA GLN A 34 8.95 4.87 9.08
C GLN A 34 7.97 4.61 7.91
N SER A 35 6.77 4.18 8.29
CA SER A 35 5.65 5.13 8.36
C SER A 35 4.72 4.73 9.50
N THR A 36 5.14 5.04 10.74
CA THR A 36 4.25 4.94 11.90
C THR A 36 3.15 5.96 11.71
N ILE A 37 1.95 5.49 11.42
CA ILE A 37 0.75 6.32 11.39
C ILE A 37 0.64 7.00 12.76
N LEU A 38 0.95 8.30 12.84
CA LEU A 38 0.84 9.04 14.10
C LEU A 38 -0.64 9.28 14.40
N LEU A 39 -1.10 8.71 15.51
CA LEU A 39 -2.49 8.83 15.91
C LEU A 39 -2.76 10.22 16.47
N ILE A 40 -3.98 10.72 16.29
CA ILE A 40 -4.35 12.06 16.75
C ILE A 40 -4.24 12.24 18.27
N ASP A 41 -4.22 11.16 19.04
CA ASP A 41 -3.97 11.16 20.48
C ASP A 41 -2.58 11.70 20.85
N GLU A 42 -1.59 11.52 19.98
CA GLU A 42 -0.23 11.95 20.24
C GLU A 42 -0.10 13.48 20.29
N LEU A 43 -1.06 14.23 19.76
CA LEU A 43 -1.14 15.69 19.91
C LEU A 43 -1.18 16.15 21.38
N GLN A 44 -1.59 15.27 22.30
CA GLN A 44 -1.55 15.56 23.73
C GLN A 44 -0.11 15.81 24.22
N GLN A 45 0.87 15.13 23.64
CA GLN A 45 2.30 15.33 23.93
C GLN A 45 2.78 16.72 23.46
N ALA A 46 2.15 17.26 22.42
CA ALA A 46 2.39 18.61 21.89
C ALA A 46 1.56 19.72 22.58
N GLY A 47 0.91 19.41 23.71
CA GLY A 47 0.19 20.40 24.54
C GLY A 47 -1.22 20.75 24.04
N ILE A 48 -1.85 19.87 23.25
CA ILE A 48 -3.28 19.94 22.90
C ILE A 48 -4.10 19.20 23.98
N SER A 49 -5.21 19.80 24.42
CA SER A 49 -6.02 19.20 25.48
C SER A 49 -6.73 17.92 24.98
N ALA A 50 -6.88 16.92 25.86
CA ALA A 50 -7.64 15.71 25.55
C ALA A 50 -9.09 16.01 25.08
N THR A 51 -9.70 17.07 25.62
CA THR A 51 -11.03 17.55 25.19
C THR A 51 -11.03 18.00 23.74
N ASP A 52 -10.01 18.73 23.30
CA ASP A 52 -9.92 19.20 21.91
C ASP A 52 -9.56 18.03 20.97
N VAL A 53 -8.70 17.09 21.40
CA VAL A 53 -8.43 15.84 20.65
C VAL A 53 -9.71 15.02 20.44
N ASN A 54 -10.52 14.83 21.48
CA ASN A 54 -11.78 14.10 21.36
C ASN A 54 -12.78 14.78 20.41
N LYS A 55 -12.78 16.11 20.33
CA LYS A 55 -13.60 16.84 19.34
C LYS A 55 -13.10 16.62 17.91
N LEU A 56 -11.78 16.60 17.70
CA LEU A 56 -11.20 16.30 16.39
C LEU A 56 -11.54 14.87 15.95
N LYS A 57 -11.44 13.90 16.85
CA LYS A 57 -11.90 12.52 16.61
C LYS A 57 -13.37 12.45 16.23
N ALA A 58 -14.24 13.14 16.99
CA ALA A 58 -15.66 13.20 16.70
C ALA A 58 -15.98 13.87 15.36
N ALA A 59 -15.07 14.72 14.86
CA ALA A 59 -15.17 15.34 13.54
C ALA A 59 -14.57 14.47 12.41
N GLY A 60 -14.06 13.27 12.72
CA GLY A 60 -13.51 12.32 11.74
C GLY A 60 -12.00 12.45 11.49
N PHE A 61 -11.27 13.20 12.32
CA PHE A 61 -9.81 13.21 12.27
C PHE A 61 -9.24 12.12 13.17
N SER A 62 -8.47 11.22 12.59
CA SER A 62 -7.94 10.06 13.29
C SER A 62 -6.40 10.04 13.36
N THR A 63 -5.73 10.69 12.41
CA THR A 63 -4.26 10.77 12.34
C THR A 63 -3.77 12.21 12.28
N ILE A 64 -2.54 12.44 12.70
CA ILE A 64 -1.90 13.77 12.63
C ILE A 64 -1.76 14.21 11.17
N ARG A 65 -1.39 13.28 10.28
CA ARG A 65 -1.21 13.54 8.85
C ARG A 65 -2.49 14.09 8.19
N GLN A 66 -3.66 13.59 8.57
CA GLN A 66 -4.93 14.12 8.07
C GLN A 66 -5.09 15.62 8.36
N LEU A 67 -4.73 16.09 9.55
CA LEU A 67 -4.86 17.50 9.90
C LEU A 67 -4.09 18.42 8.94
N VAL A 68 -2.94 17.97 8.45
CA VAL A 68 -2.12 18.72 7.49
C VAL A 68 -2.61 18.56 6.05
N MET A 69 -3.22 17.41 5.71
CA MET A 69 -3.79 17.18 4.37
C MET A 69 -5.12 17.92 4.14
N PHE A 70 -5.88 18.21 5.21
CA PHE A 70 -7.15 18.92 5.09
C PHE A 70 -6.96 20.45 5.12
N PRO A 71 -7.78 21.20 4.37
CA PRO A 71 -7.77 22.66 4.44
C PRO A 71 -8.08 23.16 5.86
N ARG A 72 -7.40 24.23 6.30
CA ARG A 72 -7.60 24.88 7.61
C ARG A 72 -9.08 25.10 7.98
N LYS A 73 -9.91 25.49 7.00
CA LYS A 73 -11.37 25.70 7.18
C LYS A 73 -12.10 24.48 7.75
N ASN A 74 -11.64 23.27 7.46
CA ASN A 74 -12.25 22.03 7.98
C ASN A 74 -11.99 21.88 9.48
N ILE A 75 -10.82 22.31 9.97
CA ILE A 75 -10.47 22.26 11.39
C ILE A 75 -11.22 23.35 12.16
N VAL A 76 -11.35 24.55 11.59
CA VAL A 76 -12.13 25.63 12.18
C VAL A 76 -13.63 25.27 12.26
N ALA A 77 -14.14 24.49 11.31
CA ALA A 77 -15.52 24.01 11.32
C ALA A 77 -15.82 23.00 12.44
N VAL A 78 -14.80 22.47 13.14
CA VAL A 78 -14.99 21.57 14.27
C VAL A 78 -15.67 22.33 15.41
N LYS A 79 -16.78 21.78 15.91
CA LYS A 79 -17.59 22.44 16.94
C LYS A 79 -16.76 22.75 18.19
N GLY A 80 -16.65 24.05 18.51
CA GLY A 80 -15.91 24.55 19.66
C GLY A 80 -14.42 24.81 19.42
N PHE A 81 -13.99 24.83 18.17
CA PHE A 81 -12.70 25.37 17.76
C PHE A 81 -12.83 26.86 17.40
N SER A 82 -11.84 27.65 17.83
CA SER A 82 -11.60 29.00 17.35
C SER A 82 -10.45 29.01 16.34
N ASP A 83 -10.28 30.09 15.59
CA ASP A 83 -9.13 30.27 14.69
C ASP A 83 -7.79 30.01 15.41
N ALA A 84 -7.59 30.63 16.58
CA ALA A 84 -6.36 30.45 17.35
C ALA A 84 -6.14 28.99 17.81
N LYS A 85 -7.20 28.24 18.08
CA LYS A 85 -7.10 26.81 18.41
C LYS A 85 -6.72 25.98 17.19
N ALA A 86 -7.33 26.27 16.04
CA ALA A 86 -7.00 25.59 14.80
C ALA A 86 -5.53 25.82 14.41
N ASP A 87 -5.04 27.06 14.55
CA ASP A 87 -3.64 27.41 14.28
C ASP A 87 -2.70 26.66 15.23
N LYS A 88 -2.99 26.64 16.53
CA LYS A 88 -2.20 25.88 17.51
C LYS A 88 -2.14 24.39 17.18
N VAL A 89 -3.27 23.78 16.80
CA VAL A 89 -3.32 22.35 16.44
C VAL A 89 -2.51 22.06 15.18
N LEU A 90 -2.64 22.91 14.15
CA LEU A 90 -1.88 22.78 12.90
C LEU A 90 -0.37 22.93 13.14
N GLU A 91 0.05 23.95 13.91
CA GLU A 91 1.45 24.14 14.27
C GLU A 91 2.02 22.94 15.05
N SER A 92 1.24 22.39 15.98
CA SER A 92 1.63 21.17 16.71
C SER A 92 1.76 19.97 15.76
N ALA A 93 0.81 19.78 14.84
CA ALA A 93 0.84 18.68 13.87
C ALA A 93 2.04 18.77 12.91
N LEU A 94 2.34 19.97 12.39
CA LEU A 94 3.47 20.20 11.49
C LEU A 94 4.83 19.91 12.16
N LYS A 95 4.97 20.19 13.45
CA LYS A 95 6.21 19.91 14.21
C LYS A 95 6.41 18.43 14.50
N MET A 96 5.34 17.63 14.49
CA MET A 96 5.40 16.19 14.76
C MET A 96 5.66 15.36 13.51
N LEU A 97 5.44 15.92 12.32
CA LEU A 97 5.67 15.25 11.05
C LEU A 97 7.02 15.62 10.45
N PRO A 98 7.69 14.70 9.76
CA PRO A 98 8.90 15.02 9.01
C PRO A 98 8.60 16.04 7.92
N GLU A 99 9.59 16.85 7.52
CA GLU A 99 9.43 17.89 6.48
C GLU A 99 8.88 17.32 5.16
N SER A 100 9.27 16.09 4.83
CA SER A 100 8.78 15.33 3.67
C SER A 100 7.27 15.07 3.68
N GLU A 101 6.61 15.13 4.84
CA GLU A 101 5.18 14.87 5.00
C GLU A 101 4.38 16.09 5.48
N SER A 102 5.06 17.18 5.87
CA SER A 102 4.45 18.42 6.34
C SER A 102 4.47 19.57 5.32
N GLY A 103 4.92 19.30 4.09
CA GLY A 103 4.96 20.27 3.00
C GLY A 103 6.28 21.05 2.89
N GLY A 104 7.35 20.56 3.53
CA GLY A 104 8.70 21.08 3.38
C GLY A 104 9.35 20.66 2.04
N PHE A 105 10.42 21.35 1.68
CA PHE A 105 11.24 20.99 0.53
C PHE A 105 12.29 19.96 0.96
N ILE A 106 12.35 18.85 0.24
CA ILE A 106 13.40 17.85 0.39
C ILE A 106 14.19 17.74 -0.92
N THR A 107 15.42 17.27 -0.83
CA THR A 107 16.25 16.96 -1.98
C THR A 107 15.76 15.68 -2.68
N ALA A 108 16.09 15.54 -3.97
CA ALA A 108 15.81 14.30 -4.71
C ALA A 108 16.53 13.07 -4.10
N ALA A 109 17.65 13.27 -3.42
CA ALA A 109 18.37 12.20 -2.73
C ALA A 109 17.58 11.68 -1.51
N GLU A 110 17.01 12.58 -0.70
CA GLU A 110 16.14 12.22 0.42
C GLU A 110 14.84 11.56 -0.06
N ASP A 111 14.27 12.04 -1.18
CA ASP A 111 13.11 11.39 -1.78
C ASP A 111 13.40 9.98 -2.26
N CYS A 112 14.56 9.77 -2.90
CA CYS A 112 15.02 8.45 -3.35
C CYS A 112 15.15 7.49 -2.17
N GLU A 113 15.78 7.92 -1.07
CA GLU A 113 15.91 7.10 0.15
C GLU A 113 14.53 6.73 0.71
N ARG A 114 13.62 7.69 0.81
CA ARG A 114 12.25 7.47 1.29
C ARG A 114 11.48 6.48 0.42
N ARG A 115 11.68 6.50 -0.89
CA ARG A 115 11.04 5.57 -1.84
C ARG A 115 11.53 4.13 -1.72
N LYS A 116 12.65 3.86 -1.05
CA LYS A 116 13.07 2.47 -0.75
C LYS A 116 12.08 1.72 0.13
N GLY A 117 11.27 2.43 0.92
CA GLY A 117 10.20 1.84 1.72
C GLY A 117 8.92 1.51 0.93
N VAL A 118 8.91 1.68 -0.40
CA VAL A 118 7.76 1.32 -1.25
C VAL A 118 7.79 -0.17 -1.55
N LEU A 119 6.75 -0.87 -1.08
CA LEU A 119 6.53 -2.29 -1.39
C LEU A 119 5.91 -2.46 -2.78
N HIS A 120 6.26 -3.56 -3.44
CA HIS A 120 5.68 -4.00 -4.70
C HIS A 120 5.01 -5.36 -4.48
N ILE A 121 3.68 -5.40 -4.58
CA ILE A 121 2.89 -6.61 -4.30
C ILE A 121 2.81 -7.47 -5.56
N THR A 122 3.29 -8.71 -5.50
CA THR A 122 3.21 -9.65 -6.63
C THR A 122 1.76 -9.98 -6.98
N CYS A 123 1.46 -10.05 -8.27
CA CYS A 123 0.18 -10.63 -8.75
C CYS A 123 0.28 -12.15 -9.00
N GLY A 124 1.41 -12.77 -8.65
CA GLY A 124 1.68 -14.19 -8.83
C GLY A 124 1.99 -14.58 -10.27
N ALA A 125 2.27 -13.62 -11.15
CA ALA A 125 2.62 -13.84 -12.56
C ALA A 125 3.88 -13.05 -12.91
N ALA A 126 5.02 -13.75 -12.99
CA ALA A 126 6.33 -13.13 -13.17
C ALA A 126 6.42 -12.18 -14.39
N ALA A 127 5.75 -12.49 -15.49
CA ALA A 127 5.74 -11.63 -16.68
C ALA A 127 5.00 -10.30 -16.43
N VAL A 128 3.91 -10.31 -15.65
CA VAL A 128 3.16 -9.10 -15.31
C VAL A 128 3.93 -8.29 -14.26
N ASP A 129 4.47 -8.96 -13.25
CA ASP A 129 5.28 -8.30 -12.23
C ASP A 129 6.51 -7.62 -12.85
N ALA A 130 7.16 -8.24 -13.83
CA ALA A 130 8.28 -7.63 -14.57
C ALA A 130 7.89 -6.36 -15.33
N ILE A 131 6.70 -6.33 -15.97
CA ILE A 131 6.18 -5.13 -16.63
C ILE A 131 5.90 -4.01 -15.63
N LEU A 132 5.50 -4.37 -14.41
CA LEU A 132 5.23 -3.44 -13.31
C LEU A 132 6.47 -3.16 -12.44
N ASN A 133 7.68 -3.53 -12.88
CA ASN A 133 8.93 -3.35 -12.14
C ASN A 133 8.91 -3.97 -10.72
N GLY A 134 8.30 -5.14 -10.57
CA GLY A 134 8.29 -5.93 -9.33
C GLY A 134 6.89 -6.25 -8.80
N GLY A 135 5.84 -5.62 -9.33
CA GLY A 135 4.45 -5.85 -8.93
C GLY A 135 3.67 -4.55 -8.72
N PHE A 136 2.55 -4.63 -8.01
CA PHE A 136 1.68 -3.50 -7.75
C PHE A 136 2.26 -2.61 -6.63
N GLU A 137 2.55 -1.35 -6.97
CA GLU A 137 3.21 -0.38 -6.09
C GLU A 137 2.31 0.09 -4.94
N THR A 138 2.81 0.04 -3.70
CA THR A 138 2.16 0.69 -2.54
C THR A 138 2.36 2.21 -2.57
N ARG A 139 1.54 2.97 -1.83
CA ARG A 139 1.55 4.45 -1.85
C ARG A 139 1.21 5.06 -3.22
N ALA A 140 0.64 4.27 -4.13
CA ALA A 140 0.10 4.69 -5.41
C ALA A 140 -1.32 4.14 -5.61
N ILE A 141 -2.04 4.67 -6.60
CA ILE A 141 -3.32 4.11 -7.08
C ILE A 141 -3.03 3.47 -8.43
N THR A 142 -3.34 2.19 -8.57
CA THR A 142 -3.20 1.45 -9.84
C THR A 142 -4.58 1.13 -10.41
N GLU A 143 -4.82 1.53 -11.66
CA GLU A 143 -6.06 1.24 -12.37
C GLU A 143 -5.88 0.04 -13.31
N ILE A 144 -6.78 -0.95 -13.21
CA ILE A 144 -6.84 -2.09 -14.14
C ILE A 144 -8.09 -1.94 -15.01
N PHE A 145 -7.92 -1.58 -16.28
CA PHE A 145 -9.01 -1.39 -17.23
C PHE A 145 -8.98 -2.45 -18.36
N GLY A 146 -10.13 -2.69 -18.99
CA GLY A 146 -10.27 -3.62 -20.11
C GLY A 146 -11.69 -4.17 -20.27
N GLU A 147 -11.93 -4.91 -21.34
CA GLU A 147 -13.26 -5.48 -21.66
C GLU A 147 -13.77 -6.48 -20.62
N TRP A 148 -15.05 -6.83 -20.69
CA TRP A 148 -15.58 -7.92 -19.88
C TRP A 148 -14.81 -9.22 -20.16
N ARG A 149 -14.62 -10.04 -19.13
CA ARG A 149 -13.91 -11.34 -19.21
C ARG A 149 -12.42 -11.28 -19.57
N CYS A 150 -11.76 -10.14 -19.45
CA CYS A 150 -10.29 -10.04 -19.61
C CYS A 150 -9.47 -10.36 -18.34
N GLY A 151 -10.12 -10.78 -17.24
CA GLY A 151 -9.41 -11.24 -16.03
C GLY A 151 -9.18 -10.17 -14.94
N LYS A 152 -9.72 -8.96 -15.05
CA LYS A 152 -9.58 -7.89 -14.01
C LYS A 152 -9.89 -8.39 -12.60
N THR A 153 -11.10 -8.92 -12.41
CA THR A 153 -11.54 -9.49 -11.13
C THR A 153 -10.64 -10.63 -10.68
N GLN A 154 -10.09 -11.44 -11.60
CA GLN A 154 -9.19 -12.53 -11.24
C GLN A 154 -7.86 -12.01 -10.68
N ILE A 155 -7.30 -10.94 -11.26
CA ILE A 155 -6.11 -10.27 -10.72
C ILE A 155 -6.41 -9.74 -9.31
N CYS A 156 -7.56 -9.08 -9.11
CA CYS A 156 -7.94 -8.57 -7.79
C CYS A 156 -8.06 -9.69 -6.74
N HIS A 157 -8.66 -10.85 -7.08
CA HIS A 157 -8.74 -11.99 -6.16
C HIS A 157 -7.34 -12.51 -5.78
N THR A 158 -6.40 -12.54 -6.73
CA THR A 158 -5.01 -12.93 -6.43
C THR A 158 -4.33 -11.92 -5.53
N LEU A 159 -4.45 -10.62 -5.83
CA LEU A 159 -3.90 -9.56 -5.00
C LEU A 159 -4.46 -9.58 -3.57
N ALA A 160 -5.74 -9.93 -3.40
CA ALA A 160 -6.34 -10.07 -2.07
C ALA A 160 -5.69 -11.16 -1.20
N VAL A 161 -5.04 -12.15 -1.82
CA VAL A 161 -4.28 -13.20 -1.12
C VAL A 161 -2.79 -12.83 -1.03
N THR A 162 -2.16 -12.43 -2.12
CA THR A 162 -0.71 -12.15 -2.15
C THR A 162 -0.32 -10.98 -1.26
N THR A 163 -1.21 -9.99 -1.07
CA THR A 163 -1.00 -8.88 -0.11
C THR A 163 -0.77 -9.37 1.32
N GLN A 164 -1.31 -10.53 1.68
CA GLN A 164 -1.19 -11.09 3.03
C GLN A 164 0.12 -11.86 3.25
N MET A 165 0.84 -12.19 2.18
CA MET A 165 2.10 -12.95 2.26
C MET A 165 3.21 -12.12 2.92
N PRO A 166 4.29 -12.79 3.38
CA PRO A 166 5.52 -12.13 3.82
C PRO A 166 6.08 -11.20 2.73
N ILE A 167 6.72 -10.11 3.15
CA ILE A 167 7.33 -9.13 2.25
C ILE A 167 8.40 -9.79 1.37
N GLU A 168 9.15 -10.74 1.93
CA GLU A 168 10.20 -11.51 1.27
C GLU A 168 9.65 -12.38 0.12
N MET A 169 8.34 -12.66 0.14
CA MET A 169 7.63 -13.39 -0.91
C MET A 169 6.87 -12.45 -1.88
N GLY A 170 7.14 -11.14 -1.83
CA GLY A 170 6.43 -10.14 -2.63
C GLY A 170 5.04 -9.80 -2.09
N GLY A 171 4.77 -10.09 -0.81
CA GLY A 171 3.54 -9.67 -0.13
C GLY A 171 3.69 -8.35 0.62
N GLY A 172 2.68 -8.03 1.43
CA GLY A 172 2.62 -6.79 2.21
C GLY A 172 2.35 -7.01 3.70
N CYS A 173 2.33 -8.26 4.19
CA CYS A 173 1.97 -8.61 5.57
C CYS A 173 0.68 -7.92 6.05
N SER A 174 -0.28 -7.71 5.16
CA SER A 174 -1.40 -6.79 5.39
C SER A 174 -2.76 -7.42 5.12
N LYS A 175 -3.77 -6.94 5.85
CA LYS A 175 -5.18 -7.25 5.60
C LYS A 175 -5.68 -6.51 4.37
N VAL A 176 -6.79 -6.98 3.80
CA VAL A 176 -7.36 -6.43 2.56
C VAL A 176 -8.78 -5.95 2.80
N ALA A 177 -9.08 -4.75 2.32
CA ALA A 177 -10.45 -4.26 2.20
C ALA A 177 -10.91 -4.37 0.75
N TRP A 178 -12.05 -5.01 0.52
CA TRP A 178 -12.65 -5.21 -0.79
C TRP A 178 -14.01 -4.51 -0.85
N ILE A 179 -14.14 -3.53 -1.74
CA ILE A 179 -15.42 -2.87 -2.02
C ILE A 179 -15.94 -3.42 -3.36
N ASP A 180 -17.06 -4.15 -3.32
CA ASP A 180 -17.65 -4.80 -4.49
C ASP A 180 -18.92 -4.07 -4.94
N THR A 181 -18.89 -3.55 -6.16
CA THR A 181 -20.03 -2.86 -6.81
C THR A 181 -20.81 -3.74 -7.77
N GLU A 182 -20.26 -4.89 -8.17
CA GLU A 182 -20.81 -5.73 -9.24
C GLU A 182 -21.16 -7.15 -8.77
N ASN A 183 -21.01 -7.42 -7.47
CA ASN A 183 -21.25 -8.73 -6.87
C ASN A 183 -20.39 -9.83 -7.52
N THR A 184 -19.12 -9.53 -7.74
CA THR A 184 -18.14 -10.41 -8.39
C THR A 184 -17.18 -11.10 -7.41
N PHE A 185 -17.17 -10.68 -6.15
CA PHE A 185 -16.36 -11.32 -5.11
C PHE A 185 -16.80 -12.77 -4.87
N ARG A 186 -15.85 -13.69 -4.79
CA ARG A 186 -16.07 -15.13 -4.60
C ARG A 186 -15.01 -15.69 -3.64
N SER A 187 -15.43 -16.11 -2.45
CA SER A 187 -14.52 -16.60 -1.39
C SER A 187 -13.83 -17.91 -1.75
N ASP A 188 -14.50 -18.80 -2.48
CA ASP A 188 -13.93 -20.05 -3.01
C ASP A 188 -12.73 -19.79 -3.93
N ARG A 189 -12.69 -18.64 -4.61
CA ARG A 189 -11.51 -18.23 -5.40
C ARG A 189 -10.32 -17.89 -4.50
N LEU A 190 -10.54 -17.26 -3.35
CA LEU A 190 -9.46 -16.96 -2.39
C LEU A 190 -8.88 -18.26 -1.82
N GLU A 191 -9.72 -19.24 -1.47
CA GLU A 191 -9.26 -20.54 -0.95
C GLU A 191 -8.33 -21.26 -1.94
N ALA A 192 -8.72 -21.32 -3.21
CA ALA A 192 -7.90 -21.95 -4.25
C ALA A 192 -6.56 -21.23 -4.48
N ILE A 193 -6.53 -19.90 -4.29
CA ILE A 193 -5.32 -19.10 -4.40
C ILE A 193 -4.45 -19.27 -3.13
N ALA A 194 -5.06 -19.35 -1.95
CA ALA A 194 -4.37 -19.65 -0.69
C ALA A 194 -3.66 -21.01 -0.77
N ASP A 195 -4.33 -22.05 -1.27
CA ASP A 195 -3.72 -23.37 -1.52
C ASP A 195 -2.49 -23.27 -2.43
N ARG A 196 -2.57 -22.49 -3.51
CA ARG A 196 -1.47 -22.29 -4.45
C ARG A 196 -0.22 -21.70 -3.77
N PHE A 197 -0.43 -20.79 -2.83
CA PHE A 197 0.66 -20.12 -2.10
C PHE A 197 1.00 -20.80 -0.76
N GLY A 198 0.34 -21.93 -0.42
CA GLY A 198 0.58 -22.67 0.82
C GLY A 198 0.13 -21.92 2.08
N LEU A 199 -0.89 -21.07 1.97
CA LEU A 199 -1.43 -20.29 3.09
C LEU A 199 -2.63 -21.00 3.73
N ASP A 200 -2.84 -20.76 5.02
CA ASP A 200 -4.05 -21.22 5.72
C ASP A 200 -5.30 -20.50 5.19
N ARG A 201 -6.30 -21.28 4.77
CA ARG A 201 -7.50 -20.75 4.12
C ARG A 201 -8.33 -19.89 5.06
N ASP A 202 -8.53 -20.34 6.29
CA ASP A 202 -9.35 -19.65 7.28
C ASP A 202 -8.70 -18.33 7.68
N ALA A 203 -7.38 -18.32 7.86
CA ALA A 203 -6.60 -17.11 8.09
C ALA A 203 -6.75 -16.13 6.91
N VAL A 204 -6.56 -16.59 5.66
CA VAL A 204 -6.70 -15.75 4.47
C VAL A 204 -8.09 -15.11 4.40
N LEU A 205 -9.15 -15.89 4.60
CA LEU A 205 -10.53 -15.40 4.58
C LEU A 205 -10.82 -14.41 5.71
N SER A 206 -10.29 -14.66 6.92
CA SER A 206 -10.48 -13.78 8.08
C SER A 206 -9.82 -12.40 7.94
N ASN A 207 -8.82 -12.30 7.05
CA ASN A 207 -8.06 -11.08 6.78
C ASN A 207 -8.61 -10.25 5.61
N VAL A 208 -9.67 -10.71 4.94
CA VAL A 208 -10.34 -9.96 3.86
C VAL A 208 -11.68 -9.42 4.33
N MET A 209 -11.77 -8.11 4.44
CA MET A 209 -12.99 -7.39 4.77
C MET A 209 -13.75 -7.04 3.50
N VAL A 210 -14.99 -7.52 3.34
CA VAL A 210 -15.78 -7.30 2.12
C VAL A 210 -16.97 -6.38 2.40
N ALA A 211 -17.11 -5.32 1.62
CA ALA A 211 -18.26 -4.43 1.62
C ALA A 211 -18.91 -4.45 0.23
N ARG A 212 -20.18 -4.88 0.17
CA ARG A 212 -20.98 -4.76 -1.05
C ARG A 212 -21.68 -3.40 -1.05
N VAL A 213 -21.57 -2.67 -2.15
CA VAL A 213 -22.14 -1.33 -2.29
C VAL A 213 -22.89 -1.20 -3.62
N ASP A 214 -24.12 -0.71 -3.57
CA ASP A 214 -24.97 -0.50 -4.75
C ASP A 214 -25.11 1.01 -5.09
N THR A 215 -24.71 1.88 -4.17
CA THR A 215 -24.82 3.36 -4.31
C THR A 215 -23.51 4.05 -3.96
N VAL A 216 -23.33 5.27 -4.49
CA VAL A 216 -22.17 6.12 -4.17
C VAL A 216 -22.13 6.45 -2.68
N ASP A 217 -23.28 6.70 -2.04
CA ASP A 217 -23.34 7.00 -0.60
C ASP A 217 -22.85 5.81 0.24
N GLN A 218 -23.24 4.58 -0.12
CA GLN A 218 -22.72 3.37 0.53
C GLN A 218 -21.21 3.21 0.32
N MET A 219 -20.69 3.51 -0.88
CA MET A 219 -19.26 3.49 -1.15
C MET A 219 -18.50 4.50 -0.27
N MET A 220 -19.00 5.72 -0.17
CA MET A 220 -18.39 6.75 0.69
C MET A 220 -18.40 6.34 2.17
N GLN A 221 -19.50 5.74 2.64
CA GLN A 221 -19.57 5.20 4.01
C GLN A 221 -18.60 4.04 4.23
N ALA A 222 -18.42 3.16 3.25
CA ALA A 222 -17.45 2.07 3.33
C ALA A 222 -16.01 2.59 3.45
N LEU A 223 -15.65 3.64 2.70
CA LEU A 223 -14.32 4.27 2.79
C LEU A 223 -14.06 4.85 4.20
N ILE A 224 -15.05 5.53 4.79
CA ILE A 224 -14.96 6.05 6.16
C ILE A 224 -14.84 4.89 7.17
N ALA A 225 -15.57 3.79 6.95
CA ALA A 225 -15.51 2.63 7.83
C ALA A 225 -14.15 1.92 7.78
N ILE A 226 -13.50 1.86 6.61
CA ILE A 226 -12.15 1.31 6.46
C ILE A 226 -11.16 2.07 7.34
N GLU A 227 -11.19 3.41 7.30
CA GLU A 227 -10.34 4.23 8.16
C GLU A 227 -10.49 3.84 9.64
N SER A 228 -11.73 3.78 10.13
CA SER A 228 -12.02 3.43 11.51
C SER A 228 -11.57 2.02 11.91
N THR A 229 -11.55 1.08 10.96
CA THR A 229 -11.19 -0.32 11.22
C THR A 229 -9.68 -0.53 11.17
N THR A 230 -9.00 0.06 10.19
CA THR A 230 -7.52 0.00 10.06
C THR A 230 -6.84 0.52 11.32
N LEU A 231 -7.38 1.59 11.93
CA LEU A 231 -6.84 2.17 13.16
C LEU A 231 -7.10 1.33 14.42
N ARG A 232 -8.12 0.45 14.42
CA ARG A 232 -8.34 -0.50 15.53
C ARG A 232 -7.34 -1.64 15.50
N VAL A 233 -6.96 -2.10 14.30
CA VAL A 233 -5.97 -3.18 14.14
C VAL A 233 -4.58 -2.74 14.60
N GLY A 234 -4.23 -1.45 14.47
CA GLY A 234 -2.97 -0.91 15.03
C GLY A 234 -2.87 -0.95 16.56
N ASN A 235 -3.99 -1.03 17.28
CA ASN A 235 -4.02 -1.06 18.76
C ASN A 235 -4.19 -2.47 19.36
N SER A 236 -4.48 -3.48 18.54
CA SER A 236 -4.63 -4.87 18.98
C SER A 236 -3.58 -5.72 18.27
N GLN A 237 -2.54 -6.10 19.03
CA GLN A 237 -1.55 -7.15 18.80
C GLN A 237 -1.43 -7.79 17.40
N SER A 238 -0.19 -7.82 16.91
CA SER A 238 0.40 -8.80 15.99
C SER A 238 -0.55 -9.35 14.93
N VAL A 239 -0.35 -8.93 13.68
CA VAL A 239 -0.68 -9.79 12.53
C VAL A 239 -0.14 -11.17 12.87
N SER A 240 -1.02 -12.13 13.14
CA SER A 240 -0.62 -13.52 13.31
C SER A 240 0.12 -13.87 12.02
N LYS A 241 1.42 -14.16 12.13
CA LYS A 241 2.14 -14.73 11.01
C LYS A 241 1.32 -15.94 10.52
N PRO A 242 0.99 -16.03 9.23
CA PRO A 242 0.46 -17.26 8.67
C PRO A 242 1.45 -18.41 8.90
#